data_AF-A0A965KGY7-F1
#
_entry.id   AF-A0A965KGY7-F1
#
_cell.length_a   1.000
_cell.length_b   1.000
_cell.length_c   1.000
_cell.angle_alpha   90.00
_cell.angle_beta   90.00
_cell.angle_gamma   90.00
#
_symmetry.space_group_name_H-M   'P 1'
#
loop_
_entity.id
_entity.type
_entity.pdbx_description
1 polymer ?
#
loop_
_entity_poly.entity_id
_entity_poly.type
_entity_poly.pdbx_seq_one_letter_code
_entity_poly.pdbx_strand_id
1 'polypeptide(L)'
;LEQHIALAVQYDQMILVHTPHLEDKRKGTRLIMDCLKANGVVKPERVIIDHVEEHTIHEVLDQGFWAGITLYPESKATPVRAIDMIESVSAQRVWLNSACDWGHSDPLSVPKAAQEMRRRGHSAAAIDRLVYGNPVKFLSQSPRFKDPAAQA
;
A
#
# COMPACT_ATOMS: atom_id res chain seq x y z
N LEU A 1 2.94 -8.97 16.95
CA LEU A 1 3.67 -8.35 15.82
C LEU A 1 5.12 -8.82 15.77
N GLU A 2 5.91 -8.59 16.83
CA GLU A 2 7.35 -8.97 16.90
C GLU A 2 7.65 -10.42 16.50
N GLN A 3 6.84 -11.39 16.96
CA GLN A 3 7.01 -12.80 16.59
C GLN A 3 6.80 -13.06 15.08
N HIS A 4 5.85 -12.37 14.44
CA HIS A 4 5.68 -12.46 12.99
C HIS A 4 6.82 -11.78 12.23
N ILE A 5 7.37 -10.67 12.77
CA ILE A 5 8.56 -10.04 12.21
C ILE A 5 9.76 -10.99 12.29
N ALA A 6 9.97 -11.66 13.42
CA ALA A 6 11.05 -12.63 13.58
C ALA A 6 10.94 -13.78 12.57
N LEU A 7 9.73 -14.31 12.34
CA LEU A 7 9.49 -15.30 11.28
C LEU A 7 9.80 -14.74 9.89
N ALA A 8 9.33 -13.53 9.57
CA ALA A 8 9.59 -12.93 8.27
C ALA A 8 11.10 -12.73 8.02
N VAL A 9 11.85 -12.31 9.04
CA VAL A 9 13.32 -12.20 8.97
C VAL A 9 13.98 -13.56 8.80
N GLN A 10 13.59 -14.55 9.61
CA GLN A 10 14.16 -15.91 9.56
C GLN A 10 14.03 -16.54 8.16
N TYR A 11 12.94 -16.26 7.45
CA TYR A 11 12.64 -16.84 6.15
C TYR A 11 12.81 -15.86 4.98
N ASP A 12 13.43 -14.69 5.19
CA ASP A 12 13.57 -13.61 4.20
C ASP A 12 12.27 -13.29 3.42
N GLN A 13 11.17 -13.13 4.16
CA GLN A 13 9.85 -12.79 3.61
C GLN A 13 9.62 -11.28 3.61
N MET A 14 8.86 -10.83 2.61
CA MET A 14 8.27 -9.49 2.62
C MET A 14 7.15 -9.40 3.66
N ILE A 15 6.85 -8.19 4.13
CA ILE A 15 5.82 -7.97 5.15
C ILE A 15 4.73 -7.06 4.59
N LEU A 16 3.47 -7.47 4.75
CA LEU A 16 2.31 -6.60 4.64
C LEU A 16 1.67 -6.53 6.02
N VAL A 17 1.52 -5.32 6.56
CA VAL A 17 0.93 -5.13 7.90
C VAL A 17 -0.31 -4.27 7.79
N HIS A 18 -1.38 -4.72 8.43
CA HIS A 18 -2.65 -3.99 8.47
C HIS A 18 -2.61 -3.01 9.64
N THR A 19 -2.92 -1.74 9.38
CA THR A 19 -3.07 -0.73 10.44
C THR A 19 -4.43 -0.84 11.13
N PRO A 20 -4.54 -0.46 12.42
CA PRO A 20 -5.81 -0.53 13.15
C PRO A 20 -6.86 0.46 12.61
N HIS A 21 -8.08 0.37 13.14
CA HIS A 21 -9.20 1.26 12.80
C HIS A 21 -9.05 2.68 13.40
N LEU A 22 -9.94 3.58 13.01
CA LEU A 22 -9.81 5.05 13.04
C LEU A 22 -9.36 5.66 14.38
N GLU A 23 -9.92 5.25 15.52
CA GLU A 23 -9.72 5.93 16.81
C GLU A 23 -8.23 6.02 17.23
N ASP A 24 -7.45 4.98 16.91
CA ASP A 24 -6.03 4.91 17.25
C ASP A 24 -5.12 4.79 16.02
N LYS A 25 -5.63 5.04 14.80
CA LYS A 25 -4.92 4.69 13.55
C LYS A 25 -3.52 5.29 13.48
N ARG A 26 -3.35 6.59 13.78
CA ARG A 26 -2.04 7.25 13.76
C ARG A 26 -1.07 6.65 14.77
N LYS A 27 -1.52 6.48 16.02
CA LYS A 27 -0.71 5.93 17.12
C LYS A 27 -0.32 4.48 16.83
N GLY A 28 -1.28 3.66 16.40
CA GLY A 28 -1.05 2.27 16.04
C GLY A 28 -0.11 2.13 14.85
N THR A 29 -0.25 2.96 13.81
CA THR A 29 0.65 2.98 12.65
C THR A 29 2.09 3.29 13.07
N ARG A 30 2.29 4.27 13.97
CA ARG A 30 3.61 4.57 14.56
C ARG A 30 4.21 3.41 15.31
N LEU A 31 3.46 2.82 16.24
CA LEU A 31 3.93 1.67 17.02
C LEU A 31 4.31 0.48 16.13
N ILE A 32 3.57 0.27 15.04
CA ILE A 32 3.90 -0.76 14.03
C ILE A 32 5.22 -0.44 13.33
N MET A 33 5.41 0.79 12.85
CA MET A 33 6.65 1.22 12.19
C MET A 33 7.85 1.18 13.13
N ASP A 34 7.67 1.60 14.38
CA ASP A 34 8.70 1.56 15.43
C ASP A 34 9.11 0.11 15.70
N CYS A 35 8.16 -0.81 15.83
CA CYS A 35 8.41 -2.25 16.02
C CYS A 35 9.16 -2.86 14.83
N LEU A 36 8.78 -2.51 13.60
CA LEU A 36 9.47 -2.96 12.38
C LEU A 36 10.91 -2.47 12.33
N LYS A 37 11.16 -1.19 12.67
CA LYS A 37 12.51 -0.60 12.67
C LYS A 37 13.38 -1.10 13.83
N ALA A 38 12.80 -1.28 15.01
CA ALA A 38 13.50 -1.75 16.20
C ALA A 38 14.10 -3.15 16.02
N ASN A 39 13.55 -3.96 15.11
CA ASN A 39 14.15 -5.25 14.75
C ASN A 39 15.57 -5.12 14.15
N GLY A 40 15.89 -4.00 13.49
CA GLY A 40 17.22 -3.72 12.93
C GLY A 40 17.60 -4.49 11.66
N VAL A 41 16.87 -5.55 11.31
CA VAL A 41 17.11 -6.36 10.08
C VAL A 41 16.08 -6.08 8.99
N VAL A 42 14.84 -5.78 9.38
CA VAL A 42 13.76 -5.44 8.44
C VAL A 42 14.13 -4.22 7.60
N LYS A 43 14.03 -4.38 6.28
CA LYS A 43 14.24 -3.29 5.31
C LYS A 43 12.90 -2.62 4.98
N PRO A 44 12.71 -1.32 5.25
CA PRO A 44 11.43 -0.64 5.00
C PRO A 44 10.88 -0.81 3.58
N GLU A 45 11.74 -0.84 2.56
CA GLU A 45 11.35 -1.03 1.15
C GLU A 45 10.75 -2.41 0.83
N ARG A 46 10.89 -3.39 1.73
CA ARG A 46 10.29 -4.74 1.66
C ARG A 46 9.01 -4.86 2.49
N VAL A 47 8.52 -3.74 3.03
CA VAL A 47 7.33 -3.72 3.88
C VAL A 47 6.30 -2.74 3.34
N ILE A 48 5.05 -3.19 3.27
CA ILE A 48 3.89 -2.36 2.97
C ILE A 48 3.04 -2.20 4.23
N ILE A 49 2.81 -0.94 4.60
CA ILE A 49 1.86 -0.55 5.64
C ILE A 49 0.52 -0.31 4.94
N ASP A 50 -0.44 -1.19 5.17
CA ASP A 50 -1.73 -1.16 4.48
C ASP A 50 -2.81 -0.40 5.27
N HIS A 51 -3.86 0.00 4.55
CA HIS A 51 -4.92 0.88 5.04
C HIS A 51 -4.44 2.25 5.51
N VAL A 52 -3.45 2.84 4.84
CA VAL A 52 -3.07 4.22 5.14
C VAL A 52 -4.23 5.17 4.84
N GLU A 53 -4.21 6.31 5.53
CA GLU A 53 -5.14 7.41 5.35
C GLU A 53 -4.36 8.71 5.16
N GLU A 54 -5.06 9.80 4.88
CA GLU A 54 -4.49 11.10 4.53
C GLU A 54 -3.48 11.58 5.59
N HIS A 55 -3.75 11.27 6.86
CA HIS A 55 -2.94 11.71 8.00
C HIS A 55 -1.81 10.72 8.38
N THR A 56 -1.66 9.59 7.69
CA THR A 56 -0.59 8.61 7.93
C THR A 56 0.30 8.32 6.73
N ILE A 57 -0.19 8.55 5.50
CA ILE A 57 0.52 8.20 4.27
C ILE A 57 1.91 8.84 4.17
N HIS A 58 2.03 10.13 4.48
CA HIS A 58 3.30 10.84 4.45
C HIS A 58 4.30 10.23 5.43
N GLU A 59 3.87 9.97 6.67
CA GLU A 59 4.74 9.42 7.70
C GLU A 59 5.23 8.01 7.36
N VAL A 60 4.40 7.20 6.70
CA VAL A 60 4.78 5.87 6.19
C VAL A 60 5.87 5.99 5.12
N LEU A 61 5.67 6.88 4.14
CA LEU A 61 6.60 7.06 3.02
C LEU A 61 7.92 7.71 3.46
N ASP A 62 7.88 8.72 4.32
CA ASP A 62 9.06 9.40 4.90
C ASP A 62 9.97 8.42 5.64
N GLN A 63 9.39 7.35 6.17
CA GLN A 63 10.10 6.29 6.87
C GLN A 63 10.62 5.17 5.96
N GLY A 64 10.42 5.28 4.64
CA GLY A 64 10.94 4.37 3.62
C GLY A 64 10.04 3.18 3.30
N PHE A 65 8.88 3.07 3.94
CA PHE A 65 7.93 1.98 3.71
C PHE A 65 7.14 2.17 2.40
N TRP A 66 6.44 1.11 1.98
CA TRP A 66 5.36 1.23 0.99
C TRP A 66 4.04 1.59 1.68
N ALA A 67 3.25 2.42 1.02
CA ALA A 67 1.92 2.82 1.47
C ALA A 67 0.84 2.07 0.68
N GLY A 68 0.08 1.21 1.38
CA GLY A 68 -1.10 0.54 0.85
C GLY A 68 -2.36 1.36 1.12
N ILE A 69 -3.01 1.83 0.06
CA ILE A 69 -4.31 2.49 0.12
C ILE A 69 -5.37 1.47 -0.28
N THR A 70 -6.27 1.20 0.65
CA THR A 70 -7.40 0.31 0.42
C THR A 70 -8.64 1.12 0.05
N LEU A 71 -9.17 0.81 -1.12
CA LEU A 71 -10.42 1.31 -1.65
C LEU A 71 -11.55 0.42 -1.14
N TYR A 72 -12.36 0.95 -0.22
CA TYR A 72 -13.47 0.21 0.36
C TYR A 72 -14.65 1.17 0.58
N PRO A 73 -15.81 0.94 -0.06
CA PRO A 73 -16.88 1.95 -0.17
C PRO A 73 -17.36 2.55 1.16
N GLU A 74 -17.41 1.76 2.23
CA GLU A 74 -18.07 2.17 3.47
C GLU A 74 -17.11 2.57 4.60
N SER A 75 -15.94 1.95 4.69
CA SER A 75 -15.09 2.03 5.88
C SER A 75 -13.65 2.51 5.63
N LYS A 76 -13.24 2.70 4.37
CA LYS A 76 -11.87 3.10 3.98
C LYS A 76 -11.89 4.23 2.95
N ALA A 77 -10.87 4.32 2.11
CA ALA A 77 -10.75 5.37 1.12
C ALA A 77 -11.73 5.14 -0.04
N THR A 78 -12.32 6.24 -0.54
CA THR A 78 -12.99 6.25 -1.84
C THR A 78 -11.94 6.47 -2.94
N PRO A 79 -12.24 6.17 -4.22
CA PRO A 79 -11.33 6.49 -5.33
C PRO A 79 -10.88 7.95 -5.33
N VAL A 80 -11.80 8.89 -5.10
CA VAL A 80 -11.52 10.34 -5.02
C VAL A 80 -10.49 10.64 -3.93
N ARG A 81 -10.74 10.18 -2.70
CA ARG A 81 -9.83 10.37 -1.56
C ARG A 81 -8.45 9.74 -1.79
N ALA A 82 -8.42 8.57 -2.42
CA ALA A 82 -7.17 7.92 -2.77
C ALA A 82 -6.35 8.75 -3.76
N ILE A 83 -7.00 9.34 -4.78
CA ILE A 83 -6.29 10.20 -5.74
C ILE A 83 -5.81 11.49 -5.06
N ASP A 84 -6.58 12.08 -4.14
CA ASP A 84 -6.13 13.23 -3.35
C ASP A 84 -4.83 12.92 -2.57
N MET A 85 -4.73 11.74 -1.94
CA MET A 85 -3.51 11.27 -1.28
C MET A 85 -2.35 11.03 -2.25
N ILE A 86 -2.63 10.47 -3.43
CA ILE A 86 -1.59 10.19 -4.44
C ILE A 86 -0.98 11.49 -4.96
N GLU A 87 -1.81 12.51 -5.18
CA GLU A 87 -1.38 13.84 -5.62
C GLU A 87 -0.49 14.54 -4.59
N SER A 88 -0.67 14.28 -3.28
CA SER A 88 0.16 14.86 -2.23
C SER A 88 1.55 14.21 -2.08
N VAL A 89 1.73 12.96 -2.50
CA VAL A 89 2.97 12.18 -2.25
C VAL A 89 3.80 11.86 -3.50
N SER A 90 3.41 12.35 -4.67
CA SER A 90 4.12 12.08 -5.95
C SER A 90 4.29 10.59 -6.28
N ALA A 91 3.44 9.72 -5.71
CA ALA A 91 3.23 8.30 -6.05
C ALA A 91 4.45 7.35 -6.01
N GLN A 92 5.57 7.70 -5.36
CA GLN A 92 6.71 6.78 -5.26
C GLN A 92 6.48 5.84 -4.06
N ARG A 93 6.24 4.54 -4.34
CA ARG A 93 5.94 3.47 -3.35
C ARG A 93 4.50 3.45 -2.79
N VAL A 94 3.52 3.79 -3.62
CA VAL A 94 2.10 3.67 -3.29
C VAL A 94 1.48 2.49 -4.04
N TRP A 95 0.63 1.73 -3.34
CA TRP A 95 -0.12 0.59 -3.86
C TRP A 95 -1.63 0.84 -3.64
N LEU A 96 -2.47 0.55 -4.64
CA LEU A 96 -3.94 0.52 -4.48
C LEU A 96 -4.47 -0.93 -4.41
N ASN A 97 -5.37 -1.22 -3.48
CA ASN A 97 -6.12 -2.49 -3.41
C ASN A 97 -7.60 -2.24 -3.07
N SER A 98 -8.47 -3.23 -3.30
CA SER A 98 -9.92 -3.12 -3.08
C SER A 98 -10.45 -3.93 -1.88
N ALA A 99 -9.55 -4.52 -1.07
CA ALA A 99 -9.83 -5.41 0.06
C ALA A 99 -11.15 -6.19 -0.07
N CYS A 100 -11.28 -7.03 -1.12
CA CYS A 100 -12.50 -7.78 -1.36
C CYS A 100 -12.68 -8.90 -0.34
N ASP A 101 -13.20 -8.52 0.83
CA ASP A 101 -13.39 -9.37 2.01
C ASP A 101 -14.89 -9.61 2.30
N TRP A 102 -15.25 -9.80 3.57
CA TRP A 102 -16.58 -10.18 4.03
C TRP A 102 -17.66 -9.09 3.92
N GLY A 103 -17.31 -7.81 3.75
CA GLY A 103 -18.29 -6.73 3.60
C GLY A 103 -18.55 -6.33 2.15
N HIS A 104 -19.33 -5.25 1.96
CA HIS A 104 -19.64 -4.74 0.63
C HIS A 104 -18.38 -4.15 -0.01
N SER A 105 -17.82 -4.91 -0.95
CA SER A 105 -16.62 -4.57 -1.70
C SER A 105 -16.93 -4.42 -3.19
N ASP A 106 -16.11 -3.62 -3.87
CA ASP A 106 -16.24 -3.40 -5.30
C ASP A 106 -14.92 -3.79 -5.99
N PRO A 107 -14.87 -4.91 -6.74
CA PRO A 107 -13.67 -5.39 -7.41
C PRO A 107 -13.19 -4.43 -8.52
N LEU A 108 -14.02 -3.48 -8.94
CA LEU A 108 -13.67 -2.47 -9.93
C LEU A 108 -13.13 -1.18 -9.30
N SER A 109 -12.93 -1.13 -7.97
CA SER A 109 -12.47 0.09 -7.30
C SER A 109 -11.14 0.62 -7.84
N VAL A 110 -10.16 -0.26 -8.10
CA VAL A 110 -8.86 0.13 -8.66
C VAL A 110 -9.02 0.69 -10.09
N PRO A 111 -9.71 0.02 -11.03
CA PRO A 111 -10.07 0.61 -12.33
C PRO A 111 -10.82 1.95 -12.23
N LYS A 112 -11.73 2.10 -11.27
CA LYS A 112 -12.46 3.36 -11.04
C LYS A 112 -11.52 4.48 -10.57
N ALA A 113 -10.55 4.18 -9.70
CA ALA A 113 -9.51 5.13 -9.32
C ALA A 113 -8.64 5.55 -10.51
N ALA A 114 -8.30 4.62 -11.41
CA ALA A 114 -7.59 4.93 -12.66
C ALA A 114 -8.41 5.84 -13.58
N GLN A 115 -9.74 5.65 -13.66
CA GLN A 115 -10.62 6.55 -14.40
C GLN A 115 -10.68 7.95 -13.77
N GLU A 116 -10.68 8.04 -12.45
CA GLU A 116 -10.64 9.32 -11.74
C GLU A 116 -9.33 10.07 -12.02
N MET A 117 -8.18 9.40 -11.97
CA MET A 117 -6.90 9.99 -12.39
C MET A 117 -6.97 10.52 -13.82
N ARG A 118 -7.57 9.75 -14.76
CA ARG A 118 -7.73 10.20 -16.14
C ARG A 118 -8.62 11.45 -16.24
N ARG A 119 -9.73 11.51 -15.49
CA ARG A 119 -10.60 12.71 -15.45
C ARG A 119 -9.86 13.94 -14.92
N ARG A 120 -8.93 13.75 -13.99
CA ARG A 120 -8.08 14.83 -13.42
C ARG A 120 -6.86 15.18 -14.28
N GLY A 121 -6.70 14.57 -15.46
CA GLY A 121 -5.65 14.90 -16.40
C GLY A 121 -4.29 14.23 -16.13
N HIS A 122 -4.24 13.20 -15.27
CA HIS A 122 -3.02 12.41 -15.10
C HIS A 122 -2.65 11.68 -16.40
N SER A 123 -1.34 11.59 -16.67
CA SER A 123 -0.84 10.89 -17.85
C SER A 123 -1.10 9.37 -17.77
N ALA A 124 -1.21 8.72 -18.94
CA ALA A 124 -1.31 7.26 -19.00
C ALA A 124 -0.14 6.57 -18.28
N ALA A 125 1.08 7.12 -18.37
CA ALA A 125 2.26 6.61 -17.70
C ALA A 125 2.18 6.72 -16.16
N ALA A 126 1.56 7.78 -15.63
CA ALA A 126 1.34 7.92 -14.19
C ALA A 126 0.32 6.90 -13.68
N ILE A 127 -0.77 6.69 -14.44
CA ILE A 127 -1.79 5.69 -14.13
C ILE A 127 -1.20 4.28 -14.15
N ASP A 128 -0.47 3.94 -15.23
CA ASP A 128 0.19 2.63 -15.38
C ASP A 128 1.19 2.36 -14.27
N ARG A 129 2.02 3.37 -13.93
CA ARG A 129 2.95 3.28 -12.80
C ARG A 129 2.24 2.95 -11.49
N LEU A 130 1.12 3.60 -11.19
CA LEU A 130 0.42 3.37 -9.93
C LEU A 130 -0.30 2.00 -9.91
N VAL A 131 -1.03 1.69 -10.97
CA VAL A 131 -1.93 0.52 -11.02
C VAL A 131 -1.16 -0.77 -11.27
N TYR A 132 -0.08 -0.71 -12.04
CA TYR A 132 0.69 -1.88 -12.46
C TYR A 132 2.14 -1.82 -11.98
N GLY A 133 2.88 -0.78 -12.36
CA GLY A 133 4.32 -0.70 -12.15
C GLY A 133 4.73 -0.78 -10.67
N ASN A 134 4.00 -0.10 -9.79
CA ASN A 134 4.24 -0.08 -8.35
C ASN A 134 3.99 -1.45 -7.69
N PRO A 135 2.81 -2.10 -7.87
CA PRO A 135 2.60 -3.47 -7.41
C PRO A 135 3.65 -4.46 -7.93
N VAL A 136 3.97 -4.42 -9.23
CA VAL A 136 5.03 -5.27 -9.81
C VAL A 136 6.37 -5.00 -9.14
N LYS A 137 6.76 -3.73 -8.97
CA LYS A 137 8.01 -3.36 -8.32
C LYS A 137 8.09 -3.85 -6.87
N PHE A 138 6.99 -3.79 -6.12
CA PHE A 138 6.96 -4.33 -4.76
C PHE A 138 7.06 -5.86 -4.76
N LEU A 139 6.17 -6.54 -5.51
CA LEU A 139 6.06 -8.00 -5.51
C LEU A 139 7.28 -8.70 -6.10
N SER A 140 7.97 -8.08 -7.06
CA SER A 140 9.20 -8.63 -7.68
C SER A 140 10.37 -8.77 -6.71
N GLN A 141 10.26 -8.21 -5.51
CA GLN A 141 11.22 -8.46 -4.42
C GLN A 141 11.07 -9.86 -3.81
N SER A 142 10.01 -10.59 -4.16
CA SER A 142 9.84 -12.01 -3.86
C SER A 142 10.28 -12.87 -5.05
N PRO A 143 11.15 -13.87 -4.86
CA PRO A 143 11.59 -14.76 -5.94
C PRO A 143 10.46 -15.66 -6.48
N ARG A 144 9.31 -15.71 -5.80
CA ARG A 144 8.14 -16.49 -6.22
C ARG A 144 7.20 -15.70 -7.12
N PHE A 145 7.32 -14.38 -7.16
CA PHE A 145 6.49 -13.55 -8.02
C PHE A 145 6.93 -13.73 -9.47
N LYS A 146 5.95 -13.93 -10.35
CA LYS A 146 6.16 -13.97 -11.79
C LYS A 146 5.31 -12.87 -12.40
N ASP A 147 5.96 -11.92 -13.06
CA ASP A 147 5.29 -10.84 -13.75
C ASP A 147 4.35 -11.41 -14.84
N PRO A 148 3.02 -11.15 -14.78
CA PRO A 148 2.08 -11.65 -15.78
C PRO A 148 2.34 -11.10 -17.18
N ALA A 149 2.80 -9.86 -17.32
CA ALA A 149 3.09 -9.25 -18.62
C ALA A 149 4.40 -9.77 -19.24
N ALA A 150 5.33 -10.28 -18.43
CA ALA A 150 6.55 -10.93 -18.93
C ALA A 150 6.30 -12.37 -19.44
N GLN A 151 5.08 -12.89 -19.26
CA GLN A 151 4.67 -14.23 -19.71
C GLN A 151 3.74 -14.19 -20.94
N ALA A 152 3.34 -12.99 -21.38
CA ALA A 152 2.48 -12.75 -22.54
C ALA A 152 3.32 -12.43 -23.79
#